data_AF-A0A7V8SXB9-F1
#
_entry.id   AF-A0A7V8SXB9-F1
#
_cell.length_a   1.000
_cell.length_b   1.000
_cell.length_c   1.000
_cell.angle_alpha   90.00
_cell.angle_beta   90.00
_cell.angle_gamma   90.00
#
_symmetry.space_group_name_H-M   'P 1'
#
loop_
_entity.id
_entity.type
_entity.pdbx_description
1 polymer ?
#
loop_
_entity_poly.entity_id
_entity_poly.type
_entity_poly.pdbx_seq_one_letter_code
_entity_poly.pdbx_strand_id
1 'polypeptide(L)' 'MLFYSKVGKLALRERLLDKIPWRGDESVLDVGCGRGLLAVGAAKRVSSGTVTGVDVW' A
#
# COMPACT_ATOMS: atom_id res chain seq x y z
N MET A 1 -5.34 -18.47 10.43
CA MET A 1 -5.63 -17.73 9.18
C MET A 1 -6.43 -16.43 9.39
N LEU A 2 -7.53 -16.41 10.15
CA LEU A 2 -8.38 -15.22 10.28
C LEU A 2 -7.65 -14.01 10.90
N PHE A 3 -6.90 -14.23 11.98
CA PHE A 3 -6.14 -13.18 12.67
C PHE A 3 -5.07 -12.55 11.76
N TYR A 4 -4.34 -13.38 11.00
CA TYR A 4 -3.37 -12.89 10.03
C TYR A 4 -4.03 -12.05 8.94
N SER A 5 -5.17 -12.50 8.41
CA SER A 5 -5.89 -11.76 7.37
C SER A 5 -6.47 -10.44 7.86
N LYS A 6 -6.90 -10.35 9.13
CA LYS A 6 -7.48 -9.12 9.69
C LYS A 6 -6.44 -8.16 10.27
N VAL A 7 -5.34 -8.68 10.81
CA VAL A 7 -4.38 -7.90 11.60
C VAL A 7 -2.96 -8.05 11.06
N GLY A 8 -2.47 -9.29 10.94
CA GLY A 8 -1.07 -9.56 10.58
C GLY A 8 -0.63 -8.92 9.26
N LYS A 9 -1.43 -9.06 8.20
CA LYS A 9 -1.13 -8.45 6.89
C LYS A 9 -1.17 -6.92 6.91
N LEU A 10 -2.04 -6.33 7.74
CA LEU A 10 -2.11 -4.87 7.88
C LEU A 10 -0.87 -4.35 8.62
N ALA A 11 -0.46 -5.02 9.69
CA ALA A 11 0.75 -4.67 10.42
C ALA A 11 2.00 -4.81 9.53
N LEU A 12 2.08 -5.85 8.70
CA LEU A 12 3.17 -6.00 7.73
C LEU A 12 3.15 -4.90 6.67
N ARG A 13 1.97 -4.54 6.14
CA ARG A 13 1.82 -3.40 5.23
C ARG A 13 2.40 -2.13 5.84
N GLU A 14 1.98 -1.76 7.06
CA GLU A 14 2.49 -0.54 7.70
C GLU A 14 4.01 -0.60 7.83
N ARG A 15 4.57 -1.71 8.34
CA ARG A 15 6.03 -1.90 8.46
C ARG A 15 6.78 -1.76 7.13
N LEU A 16 6.19 -2.17 6.01
CA LEU A 16 6.82 -2.02 4.69
C LEU A 16 6.77 -0.57 4.24
N LEU A 17 5.61 0.08 4.36
CA LEU A 17 5.43 1.46 3.92
C LEU A 17 6.18 2.46 4.79
N ASP A 18 6.36 2.18 6.09
CA ASP A 18 7.11 3.04 7.03
C ASP A 18 8.61 3.12 6.71
N LYS A 19 9.13 2.25 5.84
CA LYS A 19 10.53 2.30 5.39
C LYS A 19 10.79 3.34 4.31
N ILE A 20 9.74 3.88 3.69
CA ILE A 20 9.86 4.87 2.63
C ILE A 20 9.74 6.25 3.29
N PRO A 21 10.67 7.19 3.02
CA PRO A 21 10.58 8.55 3.50
C PRO A 21 9.61 9.36 2.63
N TRP A 22 8.31 9.18 2.87
CA TRP A 22 7.24 9.85 2.13
C TRP A 22 7.30 11.37 2.27
N ARG A 23 7.23 12.06 1.13
CA ARG A 23 7.03 13.50 0.99
C ARG A 23 5.55 13.84 0.79
N GLY A 24 4.76 12.91 0.27
CA GLY A 24 3.32 13.05 0.05
C GLY A 24 2.93 13.37 -1.41
N ASP A 25 3.90 13.71 -2.26
CA ASP A 25 3.69 14.09 -3.66
C ASP A 25 4.17 13.00 -4.65
N GLU A 26 4.41 11.79 -4.17
CA GLU A 26 4.93 10.70 -5.00
C GLU A 26 3.94 10.19 -6.05
N SER A 27 4.47 9.76 -7.19
CA SER A 27 3.78 8.83 -8.09
C SER A 27 4.20 7.40 -7.75
N VAL A 28 3.28 6.61 -7.21
CA VAL A 28 3.51 5.22 -6.78
C VAL A 28 2.83 4.25 -7.72
N LEU A 29 3.54 3.17 -8.09
CA LEU A 29 3.00 2.05 -8.85
C LEU A 29 3.05 0.77 -8.00
N ASP A 30 1.89 0.13 -7.81
CA ASP A 30 1.75 -1.19 -7.18
C ASP A 30 1.40 -2.23 -8.25
N VAL A 31 2.37 -3.07 -8.62
CA VAL A 31 2.22 -4.10 -9.65
C VAL A 31 1.84 -5.43 -9.01
N GLY A 32 0.74 -6.04 -9.48
CA GLY A 32 0.16 -7.20 -8.82
C GLY A 32 -0.56 -6.81 -7.53
N CYS A 33 -1.27 -5.66 -7.56
CA CYS A 33 -1.86 -5.09 -6.36
C CYS A 33 -2.96 -5.97 -5.75
N GLY A 34 -3.50 -6.93 -6.51
CA GLY A 34 -4.63 -7.77 -6.12
C GLY A 34 -5.79 -6.92 -5.59
N ARG A 35 -6.16 -7.14 -4.32
CA ARG A 35 -7.21 -6.34 -3.64
C ARG A 35 -6.74 -4.96 -3.14
N GLY A 36 -5.56 -4.49 -3.57
CA GLY A 36 -5.03 -3.16 -3.26
C GLY A 36 -4.49 -3.01 -1.84
N LEU A 37 -3.99 -4.07 -1.20
CA LEU A 37 -3.52 -4.00 0.19
C LEU A 37 -2.44 -2.92 0.37
N LEU A 38 -1.40 -2.95 -0.47
CA LEU A 38 -0.29 -1.99 -0.44
C LEU A 38 -0.69 -0.66 -1.10
N ALA A 39 -1.29 -0.69 -2.30
CA ALA A 39 -1.77 0.51 -2.99
C ALA A 39 -2.61 1.44 -2.09
N VAL A 40 -3.63 0.91 -1.39
CA VAL A 40 -4.46 1.72 -0.49
C VAL A 40 -3.66 2.22 0.72
N GLY A 41 -2.70 1.45 1.22
CA GLY A 41 -1.82 1.90 2.30
C GLY A 41 -0.88 3.03 1.87
N ALA A 42 -0.35 2.97 0.65
CA ALA A 42 0.48 4.01 0.05
C ALA A 42 -0.34 5.27 -0.23
N ALA A 43 -1.58 5.13 -0.73
CA ALA A 43 -2.47 6.26 -1.01
C ALA A 43 -2.79 7.09 0.24
N LYS A 44 -2.74 6.50 1.44
CA LYS A 44 -2.89 7.23 2.71
C LYS A 44 -1.69 8.10 3.08
N ARG A 45 -0.52 7.83 2.49
CA ARG A 45 0.73 8.56 2.75
C ARG A 45 1.03 9.60 1.67
N VAL A 46 0.48 9.40 0.48
CA VAL A 46 0.58 10.30 -0.68
C VAL A 46 -0.60 11.26 -0.68
N SER A 47 -0.45 12.44 -0.08
CA SER A 47 -1.51 13.44 0.10
C SER A 47 -1.83 14.26 -1.16
N SER A 48 -0.85 14.51 -2.02
CA SER A 48 -0.98 15.31 -3.25
C SER A 48 -0.49 14.61 -4.51
N GLY A 49 0.17 13.46 -4.37
CA GLY A 49 0.60 12.63 -5.49
C GLY A 49 -0.47 11.63 -5.95
N THR A 50 -0.02 10.57 -6.62
CA THR A 50 -0.90 9.58 -7.24
C THR A 50 -0.45 8.17 -6.94
N VAL A 51 -1.39 7.26 -6.68
CA VAL A 51 -1.10 5.83 -6.55
C VAL A 51 -1.87 5.05 -7.61
N THR A 52 -1.14 4.32 -8.44
CA THR A 52 -1.69 3.46 -9.48
C THR A 52 -1.47 2.00 -9.09
N GLY A 53 -2.55 1.25 -8.93
CA GLY A 53 -2.51 -0.21 -8.81
C GLY A 53 -2.79 -0.85 -10.16
N VAL A 54 -2.00 -1.83 -10.56
CA VAL A 54 -2.27 -2.66 -11.74
C VAL A 54 -2.28 -4.13 -11.35
N ASP A 55 -3.28 -4.84 -11.86
CA ASP A 55 -3.47 -6.27 -11.62
C ASP A 55 -4.03 -6.92 -12.90
N VAL A 56 -3.78 -8.20 -13.08
CA VAL A 56 -4.18 -8.95 -14.29
C VAL A 56 -5.55 -9.62 -14.17
N TRP A 57 -6.23 -9.43 -13.03
CA TRP A 57 -7.47 -10.11 -12.65
C TRP A 57 -8.67 -9.17 -12.61
#